data_AF-A0A2H0T8P5-F1
#
_entry.id   AF-A0A2H0T8P5-F1
#
_cell.length_a   1.000
_cell.length_b   1.000
_cell.length_c   1.000
_cell.angle_alpha   90.00
_cell.angle_beta   90.00
_cell.angle_gamma   90.00
#
_symmetry.space_group_name_H-M   'P 1'
#
loop_
_entity.id
_entity.type
_entity.pdbx_description
1 polymer ?
#
loop_
_entity_poly.entity_id
_entity_poly.type
_entity_poly.pdbx_seq_one_letter_code
_entity_poly.pdbx_strand_id
1 'polypeptide(L)'
;MYAYFNFRTMLRFLGIFIATLILVSIVPSFTDAITITYISPIPVATIFAIVIAFYISNAITRMENIQTNVAVELSRSRRAYHLANGFTSSQDLKKWGKELQDLVIEYLQSFGGHDFGEYNKSSKEFREITYHIYKMDPKLLKTPKEIAIYEELLTTTREWAMVRQNISERKKQRISLYSWVILWSISAILILFLMLLRTQDIFSTRIVAGLSIVAVLFTLDLLWEINNLSKPERRIFARKYLFNVDKLKVNLPDEGLVNKKNTKIRN
;
A
#
# COMPACT_ATOMS: atom_id res chain seq x y z
N MET A 1 14.24 4.06 -2.36
CA MET A 1 14.08 4.80 -1.09
C MET A 1 14.12 6.29 -1.44
N TYR A 2 12.99 6.88 -1.83
CA TYR A 2 12.95 8.30 -2.20
C TYR A 2 12.61 9.11 -0.96
N ALA A 3 13.61 9.85 -0.45
CA ALA A 3 13.46 10.81 0.63
C ALA A 3 12.67 12.03 0.13
N TYR A 4 11.34 11.91 0.05
CA TYR A 4 10.48 13.09 0.09
C TYR A 4 10.23 13.41 1.56
N PHE A 5 11.21 14.04 2.20
CA PHE A 5 10.93 14.80 3.43
C PHE A 5 10.05 15.97 3.01
N ASN A 6 8.74 15.77 3.11
CA ASN A 6 7.77 16.78 2.73
C ASN A 6 7.93 17.96 3.69
N PHE A 7 8.09 19.18 3.17
CA PHE A 7 8.25 20.40 3.98
C PHE A 7 7.16 20.53 5.06
N ARG A 8 5.94 20.07 4.74
CA ARG A 8 4.83 19.97 5.70
C ARG A 8 5.12 19.03 6.87
N THR A 9 5.74 17.89 6.62
CA THR A 9 6.15 16.92 7.65
C THR A 9 7.23 17.51 8.54
N MET A 10 8.19 18.23 7.95
CA MET A 10 9.24 18.96 8.69
C MET A 10 8.65 20.06 9.57
N LEU A 11 7.72 20.87 9.06
CA LEU A 11 7.00 21.88 9.86
C LEU A 11 6.20 21.27 11.00
N ARG A 12 5.53 20.14 10.75
CA ARG A 12 4.80 19.40 11.80
C ARG A 12 5.74 18.92 12.90
N PHE A 13 6.89 18.35 12.53
CA PHE A 13 7.89 17.89 13.49
C PHE A 13 8.50 19.04 14.29
N LEU A 14 8.82 20.16 13.63
CA LEU A 14 9.31 21.37 14.28
C LEU A 14 8.27 21.93 15.26
N GLY A 15 6.99 21.95 14.87
CA GLY A 15 5.89 22.38 15.73
C GLY A 15 5.73 21.51 16.98
N ILE A 16 5.76 20.18 16.82
CA ILE A 16 5.72 19.23 17.95
C ILE A 16 6.92 19.44 18.88
N PHE A 17 8.13 19.60 18.30
CA PHE A 17 9.35 19.83 19.05
C PHE A 17 9.28 21.10 19.91
N ILE A 18 8.95 22.24 19.28
CA ILE A 18 8.85 23.54 19.98
C ILE A 18 7.76 23.50 21.05
N ALA A 19 6.56 22.97 20.74
CA ALA A 19 5.46 22.88 21.69
C ALA A 19 5.83 22.03 22.91
N THR A 20 6.54 20.91 22.70
CA THR A 20 6.98 20.04 23.79
C THR A 20 8.00 20.72 24.69
N LEU A 21 8.98 21.44 24.12
CA LEU A 21 9.96 22.19 24.90
C LEU A 21 9.32 23.31 25.73
N ILE A 22 8.35 24.03 25.17
CA ILE A 22 7.58 25.05 25.91
C ILE A 22 6.82 24.39 27.06
N LEU A 23 6.13 23.28 26.79
CA LEU A 23 5.31 22.59 27.78
C LEU A 23 6.14 22.07 28.96
N VAL A 24 7.27 21.41 28.70
CA VAL A 24 8.19 20.93 29.75
C VAL A 24 8.80 22.09 30.56
N SER A 25 8.93 23.27 29.96
CA SER A 25 9.46 24.45 30.65
C SER A 25 8.48 25.08 31.65
N ILE A 26 7.16 24.90 31.46
CA ILE A 26 6.09 25.51 32.27
C ILE A 26 5.62 24.60 33.43
N VAL A 27 5.71 23.29 33.27
CA VAL A 27 5.27 22.27 34.25
C VAL A 27 5.83 22.43 35.67
N PRO A 28 7.09 22.85 35.88
CA PRO A 28 7.67 23.01 37.21
C PRO A 28 6.91 24.00 38.10
N SER A 29 6.24 25.01 37.51
CA SER A 29 5.46 26.01 38.25
C SER A 29 4.29 25.43 39.05
N PHE A 30 3.91 24.17 38.79
CA PHE A 30 2.77 23.51 39.45
C PHE A 30 3.20 22.41 40.44
N THR A 31 4.46 22.01 40.47
CA THR A 31 4.91 20.78 41.16
C THR A 31 5.67 21.00 42.46
N ASP A 32 6.05 22.24 42.82
CA ASP A 32 6.83 22.50 44.05
C ASP A 32 6.11 22.08 45.35
N ALA A 33 4.79 21.84 45.29
CA ALA A 33 3.97 21.40 46.42
C ALA A 33 3.88 19.88 46.66
N ILE A 34 4.37 19.03 45.74
CA ILE A 34 4.16 17.57 45.81
C ILE A 34 5.50 16.83 45.98
N THR A 35 5.74 16.25 47.16
CA THR A 35 6.84 15.30 47.43
C THR A 35 6.53 13.95 46.80
N ILE A 36 6.85 13.79 45.52
CA ILE A 36 6.76 12.51 44.82
C ILE A 36 8.10 11.78 45.03
N THR A 37 8.05 10.57 45.58
CA THR A 37 9.17 9.61 45.60
C THR A 37 9.71 9.43 44.18
N TYR A 38 11.03 9.33 43.98
CA TYR A 38 11.65 9.11 42.67
C TYR A 38 10.92 8.00 41.87
N ILE A 39 10.22 8.38 40.80
CA ILE A 39 9.60 7.43 39.87
C ILE A 39 10.53 7.28 38.67
N SER A 40 11.09 6.08 38.48
CA SER A 40 11.93 5.80 37.31
C SER A 40 11.07 5.59 36.05
N PRO A 41 11.33 6.32 34.95
CA PRO A 41 10.60 6.13 33.68
C PRO A 41 11.02 4.85 32.93
N ILE A 42 12.13 4.22 33.35
CA ILE A 42 12.77 3.11 32.62
C ILE A 42 11.81 1.94 32.35
N PRO A 43 11.07 1.39 33.33
CA PRO A 43 10.19 0.24 33.07
C PRO A 43 9.10 0.54 32.03
N VAL A 44 8.48 1.73 32.12
CA VAL A 44 7.44 2.17 31.18
C VAL A 44 8.03 2.41 29.79
N ALA A 45 9.22 3.00 29.71
CA ALA A 45 9.94 3.21 28.46
C ALA A 45 10.27 1.88 27.76
N THR A 46 10.70 0.87 28.53
CA THR A 46 10.97 -0.48 27.99
C THR A 46 9.71 -1.14 27.45
N ILE A 47 8.59 -1.08 28.18
CA ILE A 47 7.30 -1.62 27.72
C ILE A 47 6.87 -0.90 26.44
N PHE A 48 6.94 0.43 26.42
CA PHE A 48 6.62 1.24 25.23
C PHE A 48 7.48 0.82 24.04
N ALA A 49 8.80 0.71 24.21
CA ALA A 49 9.73 0.34 23.16
C ALA A 49 9.42 -1.05 22.56
N ILE A 50 9.12 -2.04 23.41
CA ILE A 50 8.77 -3.39 22.95
C ILE A 50 7.45 -3.37 22.16
N VAL A 51 6.41 -2.73 22.71
CA VAL A 51 5.08 -2.69 22.10
C VAL A 51 5.13 -1.93 20.77
N ILE A 52 5.78 -0.77 20.73
CA ILE A 52 5.85 0.04 19.52
C ILE A 52 6.67 -0.65 18.43
N ALA A 53 7.77 -1.32 18.78
CA ALA A 53 8.57 -2.10 17.84
C ALA A 53 7.76 -3.24 17.21
N PHE A 54 6.94 -3.94 18.00
CA PHE A 54 6.04 -4.98 17.49
C PHE A 54 5.01 -4.43 16.49
N TYR A 55 4.38 -3.28 16.81
CA TYR A 55 3.42 -2.66 15.90
C TYR A 55 4.07 -2.13 14.62
N ILE A 56 5.26 -1.53 14.70
CA ILE A 56 6.03 -1.09 13.53
C ILE A 56 6.37 -2.28 12.64
N SER A 57 6.91 -3.35 13.22
CA SER A 57 7.25 -4.58 12.48
C SER A 57 6.04 -5.14 11.74
N ASN A 58 4.91 -5.29 12.42
CA ASN A 58 3.67 -5.77 11.79
C ASN A 58 3.17 -4.84 10.67
N ALA A 59 3.27 -3.52 10.85
CA ALA A 59 2.85 -2.56 9.85
C ALA A 59 3.76 -2.61 8.60
N ILE A 60 5.06 -2.79 8.77
CA ILE A 60 6.04 -3.00 7.69
C ILE A 60 5.74 -4.30 6.95
N THR A 61 5.63 -5.44 7.65
CA THR A 61 5.32 -6.74 7.04
C THR A 61 4.01 -6.69 6.25
N ARG A 62 2.99 -5.99 6.77
CA ARG A 62 1.74 -5.80 6.02
C ARG A 62 1.95 -4.97 4.75
N MET A 63 2.75 -3.91 4.80
CA MET A 63 3.08 -3.09 3.63
C MET A 63 3.79 -3.91 2.55
N GLU A 64 4.80 -4.68 2.93
CA GLU A 64 5.54 -5.58 2.03
C GLU A 64 4.61 -6.61 1.40
N ASN A 65 3.71 -7.21 2.19
CA ASN A 65 2.70 -8.13 1.68
C ASN A 65 1.76 -7.48 0.66
N ILE A 66 1.32 -6.24 0.90
CA ILE A 66 0.50 -5.51 -0.09
C ILE A 66 1.31 -5.29 -1.38
N GLN A 67 2.58 -4.87 -1.26
CA GLN A 67 3.43 -4.64 -2.41
C GLN A 67 3.68 -5.90 -3.23
N THR A 68 3.99 -7.01 -2.57
CA THR A 68 4.20 -8.31 -3.22
C THR A 68 2.92 -8.77 -3.91
N ASN A 69 1.76 -8.71 -3.22
CA ASN A 69 0.49 -9.11 -3.83
C ASN A 69 0.12 -8.22 -5.03
N VAL A 70 0.34 -6.90 -4.98
CA VAL A 70 0.12 -6.01 -6.13
C VAL A 70 1.02 -6.42 -7.31
N ALA A 71 2.30 -6.74 -7.06
CA ALA A 71 3.20 -7.19 -8.11
C ALA A 71 2.76 -8.51 -8.74
N VAL A 72 2.30 -9.47 -7.92
CA VAL A 72 1.72 -10.73 -8.38
C VAL A 72 0.46 -10.47 -9.20
N GLU A 73 -0.43 -9.61 -8.73
CA GLU A 73 -1.66 -9.25 -9.44
C GLU A 73 -1.36 -8.70 -10.85
N LEU A 74 -0.43 -7.75 -10.95
CA LEU A 74 0.03 -7.19 -12.22
C LEU A 74 0.73 -8.22 -13.11
N SER A 75 1.33 -9.26 -12.53
CA SER A 75 1.87 -10.39 -13.29
C SER A 75 0.75 -11.24 -13.87
N ARG A 76 -0.29 -11.53 -13.09
CA ARG A 76 -1.45 -12.32 -13.53
C ARG A 76 -2.29 -11.59 -14.59
N SER A 77 -2.46 -10.28 -14.46
CA SER A 77 -3.14 -9.48 -15.50
C SER A 77 -2.39 -9.52 -16.83
N ARG A 78 -1.06 -9.34 -16.81
CA ARG A 78 -0.22 -9.46 -18.01
C ARG A 78 -0.28 -10.87 -18.60
N ARG A 79 -0.21 -11.90 -17.75
CA ARG A 79 -0.31 -13.28 -18.22
C ARG A 79 -1.66 -13.55 -18.88
N ALA A 80 -2.77 -13.12 -18.28
CA ALA A 80 -4.10 -13.23 -18.88
C ALA A 80 -4.18 -12.53 -20.24
N TYR A 81 -3.65 -11.30 -20.34
CA TYR A 81 -3.56 -10.55 -21.59
C TYR A 81 -2.77 -11.30 -22.68
N HIS A 82 -1.63 -11.90 -22.34
CA HIS A 82 -0.80 -12.63 -23.30
C HIS A 82 -1.38 -14.00 -23.67
N LEU A 83 -2.03 -14.71 -22.73
CA LEU A 83 -2.75 -15.95 -23.04
C LEU A 83 -3.90 -15.69 -24.00
N ALA A 84 -4.56 -14.53 -23.89
CA ALA A 84 -5.61 -14.12 -24.81
C ALA A 84 -5.15 -14.01 -26.28
N ASN A 85 -3.86 -13.69 -26.53
CA ASN A 85 -3.27 -13.72 -27.89
C ASN A 85 -3.11 -15.13 -28.46
N GLY A 86 -3.12 -16.17 -27.62
CA GLY A 86 -2.92 -17.54 -28.04
C GLY A 86 -4.10 -18.14 -28.81
N PHE A 87 -5.24 -17.45 -28.81
CA PHE A 87 -6.51 -17.86 -29.40
C PHE A 87 -6.63 -17.44 -30.86
N THR A 88 -6.16 -18.28 -31.78
CA THR A 88 -6.01 -17.91 -33.20
C THR A 88 -6.74 -18.80 -34.21
N SER A 89 -7.36 -19.92 -33.81
CA SER A 89 -7.85 -20.90 -34.79
C SER A 89 -9.17 -20.52 -35.48
N SER A 90 -9.93 -19.57 -34.94
CA SER A 90 -11.16 -19.08 -35.59
C SER A 90 -11.35 -17.58 -35.37
N GLN A 91 -12.13 -16.94 -36.25
CA GLN A 91 -12.42 -15.51 -36.15
C GLN A 91 -13.16 -15.16 -34.86
N ASP A 92 -14.11 -16.01 -34.44
CA ASP A 92 -14.87 -15.83 -33.20
C ASP A 92 -13.96 -15.93 -31.98
N LEU A 93 -13.03 -16.88 -31.98
CA LEU A 93 -12.10 -17.07 -30.87
C LEU A 93 -11.03 -15.95 -30.80
N LYS A 94 -10.57 -15.45 -31.95
CA LYS A 94 -9.73 -14.23 -32.03
C LYS A 94 -10.46 -13.01 -31.48
N LYS A 95 -11.73 -12.84 -31.86
CA LYS A 95 -12.57 -11.74 -31.36
C LYS A 95 -12.75 -11.84 -29.85
N TRP A 96 -13.07 -13.02 -29.34
CA TRP A 96 -13.18 -13.28 -27.91
C TRP A 96 -11.88 -12.98 -27.14
N GLY A 97 -10.73 -13.37 -27.70
CA GLY A 97 -9.41 -13.09 -27.13
C GLY A 97 -9.12 -11.58 -27.09
N LYS A 98 -9.46 -10.85 -28.15
CA LYS A 98 -9.33 -9.39 -28.20
C LYS A 98 -10.22 -8.68 -27.17
N GLU A 99 -11.48 -9.11 -27.06
CA GLU A 99 -12.40 -8.59 -26.03
C GLU A 99 -11.85 -8.80 -24.61
N LEU A 100 -11.24 -9.96 -24.34
CA LEU A 100 -10.58 -10.21 -23.06
C LEU A 100 -9.41 -9.25 -22.81
N GLN A 101 -8.62 -8.93 -23.83
CA GLN A 101 -7.52 -7.97 -23.72
C GLN A 101 -8.02 -6.57 -23.40
N ASP A 102 -9.07 -6.14 -24.07
CA ASP A 102 -9.69 -4.83 -23.85
C ASP A 102 -10.22 -4.73 -22.40
N LEU A 103 -10.87 -5.79 -21.89
CA LEU A 103 -11.32 -5.87 -20.50
C LEU A 103 -10.15 -5.82 -19.49
N VAL A 104 -9.02 -6.49 -19.78
CA VAL A 104 -7.82 -6.41 -18.92
C VAL A 104 -7.25 -4.98 -18.92
N ILE A 105 -7.21 -4.32 -20.07
CA ILE A 105 -6.76 -2.92 -20.17
C ILE A 105 -7.69 -2.01 -19.37
N GLU A 106 -9.01 -2.13 -19.54
CA GLU A 106 -10.01 -1.34 -18.82
C GLU A 106 -9.87 -1.52 -17.30
N TYR A 107 -9.72 -2.77 -16.85
CA TYR A 107 -9.45 -3.07 -15.45
C TYR A 107 -8.19 -2.36 -14.93
N LEU A 108 -7.08 -2.39 -15.65
CA LEU A 108 -5.85 -1.70 -15.24
C LEU A 108 -6.01 -0.16 -15.28
N GLN A 109 -6.78 0.36 -16.23
CA GLN A 109 -7.06 1.79 -16.37
C GLN A 109 -8.01 2.32 -15.30
N SER A 110 -8.88 1.49 -14.73
CA SER A 110 -9.81 1.89 -13.65
C SER A 110 -9.08 2.55 -12.47
N PHE A 111 -7.87 2.09 -12.16
CA PHE A 111 -7.01 2.64 -11.11
C PHE A 111 -6.50 4.06 -11.39
N GLY A 112 -6.62 4.58 -12.61
CA GLY A 112 -6.27 5.96 -12.91
C GLY A 112 -7.31 6.97 -12.43
N GLY A 113 -8.56 6.55 -12.29
CA GLY A 113 -9.67 7.40 -11.85
C GLY A 113 -9.80 7.52 -10.33
N HIS A 114 -9.10 6.69 -9.55
CA HIS A 114 -9.27 6.64 -8.10
C HIS A 114 -7.99 6.32 -7.34
N ASP A 115 -7.94 6.70 -6.07
CA ASP A 115 -6.82 6.39 -5.19
C ASP A 115 -6.77 4.89 -4.84
N PHE A 116 -5.59 4.33 -4.55
CA PHE A 116 -5.47 2.92 -4.15
C PHE A 116 -6.20 2.63 -2.81
N GLY A 117 -6.48 3.66 -2.01
CA GLY A 117 -7.39 3.56 -0.86
C GLY A 117 -8.77 2.99 -1.25
N GLU A 118 -9.23 3.25 -2.46
CA GLU A 118 -10.50 2.80 -3.02
C GLU A 118 -10.36 1.56 -3.92
N TYR A 119 -9.32 0.74 -3.73
CA TYR A 119 -9.03 -0.48 -4.51
C TYR A 119 -10.26 -1.31 -4.93
N ASN A 120 -11.27 -1.44 -4.06
CA ASN A 120 -12.46 -2.24 -4.30
C ASN A 120 -13.39 -1.67 -5.38
N LYS A 121 -13.22 -0.41 -5.81
CA LYS A 121 -13.98 0.17 -6.94
C LYS A 121 -13.71 -0.59 -8.24
N SER A 122 -12.47 -1.08 -8.44
CA SER A 122 -12.06 -1.94 -9.57
C SER A 122 -12.71 -3.34 -9.61
N SER A 123 -13.60 -3.67 -8.65
CA SER A 123 -14.19 -5.02 -8.56
C SER A 123 -15.18 -5.29 -9.68
N LYS A 124 -15.82 -4.24 -10.23
CA LYS A 124 -16.76 -4.39 -11.33
C LYS A 124 -16.02 -4.85 -12.60
N GLU A 125 -14.96 -4.15 -12.95
CA GLU A 125 -14.11 -4.41 -14.12
C GLU A 125 -13.44 -5.78 -14.00
N PHE A 126 -12.95 -6.14 -12.81
CA PHE A 126 -12.43 -7.50 -12.59
C PHE A 126 -13.50 -8.58 -12.75
N ARG A 127 -14.72 -8.33 -12.30
CA ARG A 127 -15.82 -9.28 -12.46
C ARG A 127 -16.18 -9.49 -13.93
N GLU A 128 -16.16 -8.44 -14.73
CA GLU A 128 -16.37 -8.52 -16.18
C GLU A 128 -15.33 -9.42 -16.85
N ILE A 129 -14.05 -9.33 -16.48
CA ILE A 129 -12.99 -10.27 -16.92
C ILE A 129 -13.35 -11.71 -16.55
N THR A 130 -13.62 -11.98 -15.26
CA THR A 130 -13.90 -13.36 -14.82
C THR A 130 -15.13 -13.94 -15.51
N TYR A 131 -16.16 -13.12 -15.71
CA TYR A 131 -17.38 -13.52 -16.40
C TYR A 131 -17.14 -13.84 -17.86
N HIS A 132 -16.35 -13.00 -18.55
CA HIS A 132 -15.96 -13.23 -19.95
C HIS A 132 -15.20 -14.56 -20.12
N ILE A 133 -14.28 -14.85 -19.18
CA ILE A 133 -13.52 -16.11 -19.16
C ILE A 133 -14.45 -17.31 -18.94
N TYR A 134 -15.30 -17.28 -17.91
CA TYR A 134 -16.17 -18.41 -17.57
C TYR A 134 -17.30 -18.67 -18.57
N LYS A 135 -17.65 -17.67 -19.39
CA LYS A 135 -18.69 -17.80 -20.42
C LYS A 135 -18.19 -18.28 -21.77
N MET A 136 -16.90 -18.56 -21.91
CA MET A 136 -16.35 -19.05 -23.17
C MET A 136 -17.05 -20.35 -23.59
N ASP A 137 -17.57 -20.41 -24.81
CA ASP A 137 -18.18 -21.63 -25.35
C ASP A 137 -17.08 -22.68 -25.61
N PRO A 138 -17.10 -23.83 -24.92
CA PRO A 138 -16.10 -24.88 -25.11
C PRO A 138 -16.02 -25.39 -26.55
N LYS A 139 -17.09 -25.26 -27.33
CA LYS A 139 -17.13 -25.69 -28.74
C LYS A 139 -16.21 -24.87 -29.65
N LEU A 140 -15.78 -23.69 -29.21
CA LEU A 140 -14.84 -22.85 -29.95
C LEU A 140 -13.40 -23.35 -29.86
N LEU A 141 -13.07 -24.17 -28.85
CA LEU A 141 -11.75 -24.77 -28.66
C LEU A 141 -11.60 -25.98 -29.57
N LYS A 142 -10.81 -25.85 -30.63
CA LYS A 142 -10.67 -26.92 -31.64
C LYS A 142 -9.34 -27.66 -31.55
N THR A 143 -8.34 -27.05 -30.92
CA THR A 143 -7.00 -27.61 -30.83
C THR A 143 -6.60 -27.94 -29.39
N PRO A 144 -5.78 -28.99 -29.16
CA PRO A 144 -5.25 -29.30 -27.83
C PRO A 144 -4.48 -28.13 -27.21
N LYS A 145 -3.80 -27.33 -28.04
CA LYS A 145 -3.09 -26.13 -27.62
C LYS A 145 -4.05 -25.09 -27.02
N GLU A 146 -5.20 -24.85 -27.64
CA GLU A 146 -6.19 -23.89 -27.14
C GLU A 146 -6.83 -24.35 -25.84
N ILE A 147 -7.09 -25.66 -25.72
CA ILE A 147 -7.58 -26.25 -24.47
C ILE A 147 -6.57 -25.99 -23.35
N ALA A 148 -5.29 -26.28 -23.57
CA ALA A 148 -4.24 -26.02 -22.59
C ALA A 148 -4.09 -24.52 -22.24
N ILE A 149 -4.19 -23.62 -23.22
CA ILE A 149 -4.18 -22.17 -22.99
C ILE A 149 -5.37 -21.75 -22.13
N TYR A 150 -6.56 -22.29 -22.40
CA TYR A 150 -7.76 -21.97 -21.62
C TYR A 150 -7.69 -22.51 -20.18
N GLU A 151 -7.20 -23.73 -19.97
CA GLU A 151 -6.96 -24.28 -18.62
C GLU A 151 -5.97 -23.42 -17.82
N GLU A 152 -4.90 -22.96 -18.47
CA GLU A 152 -3.94 -22.05 -17.86
C GLU A 152 -4.56 -20.67 -17.59
N LEU A 153 -5.44 -20.18 -18.45
CA LEU A 153 -6.18 -18.94 -18.25
C LEU A 153 -7.15 -19.04 -17.06
N LEU A 154 -7.87 -20.15 -16.92
CA LEU A 154 -8.72 -20.43 -15.75
C LEU A 154 -7.91 -20.47 -14.45
N THR A 155 -6.76 -21.14 -14.48
CA THR A 155 -5.84 -21.21 -13.34
C THR A 155 -5.31 -19.83 -12.96
N THR A 156 -4.81 -19.07 -13.95
CA THR A 156 -4.32 -17.71 -13.77
C THR A 156 -5.42 -16.78 -13.21
N THR A 157 -6.66 -16.93 -13.66
CA THR A 157 -7.81 -16.14 -13.20
C THR A 157 -8.17 -16.45 -11.75
N ARG A 158 -8.17 -17.74 -11.36
CA ARG A 158 -8.38 -18.15 -9.97
C ARG A 158 -7.29 -17.59 -9.05
N GLU A 159 -6.03 -17.68 -9.45
CA GLU A 159 -4.90 -17.11 -8.71
C GLU A 159 -4.99 -15.59 -8.59
N TRP A 160 -5.39 -14.92 -9.67
CA TRP A 160 -5.63 -13.48 -9.67
C TRP A 160 -6.72 -13.10 -8.65
N ALA A 161 -7.85 -13.82 -8.63
CA ALA A 161 -8.93 -13.60 -7.67
C ALA A 161 -8.46 -13.76 -6.21
N MET A 162 -7.68 -14.81 -5.90
CA MET A 162 -7.11 -15.03 -4.56
C MET A 162 -6.19 -13.88 -4.14
N VAL A 163 -5.34 -13.41 -5.05
CA VAL A 163 -4.42 -12.29 -4.78
C VAL A 163 -5.20 -10.99 -4.53
N ARG A 164 -6.27 -10.72 -5.30
CA ARG A 164 -7.15 -9.56 -5.06
C ARG A 164 -7.79 -9.59 -3.67
N GLN A 165 -8.27 -10.76 -3.26
CA GLN A 165 -8.84 -10.94 -1.92
C GLN A 165 -7.80 -10.64 -0.84
N ASN A 166 -6.58 -11.18 -0.99
CA ASN A 166 -5.48 -10.91 -0.06
C ASN A 166 -5.14 -9.41 0.01
N ILE A 167 -5.11 -8.68 -1.11
CA ILE A 167 -4.89 -7.22 -1.10
C ILE A 167 -6.00 -6.51 -0.32
N SER A 168 -7.26 -6.87 -0.59
CA SER A 168 -8.44 -6.28 0.07
C SER A 168 -8.41 -6.50 1.59
N GLU A 169 -8.10 -7.72 2.04
CA GLU A 169 -8.01 -8.07 3.45
C GLU A 169 -6.84 -7.37 4.15
N ARG A 170 -5.64 -7.42 3.56
CA ARG A 170 -4.45 -6.75 4.13
C ARG A 170 -4.64 -5.24 4.24
N LYS A 171 -5.36 -4.61 3.30
CA LYS A 171 -5.70 -3.17 3.37
C LYS A 171 -6.61 -2.85 4.56
N LYS A 172 -7.50 -3.78 4.95
CA LYS A 172 -8.41 -3.67 6.09
C LYS A 172 -7.75 -3.99 7.43
N GLN A 173 -6.71 -4.83 7.44
CA GLN A 173 -5.92 -5.19 8.63
C GLN A 173 -5.03 -4.04 9.12
N ARG A 174 -5.65 -2.91 9.47
CA ARG A 174 -5.00 -1.79 10.15
C ARG A 174 -4.96 -2.01 11.64
N ILE A 175 -4.02 -1.33 12.32
CA ILE A 175 -4.00 -1.26 13.78
C ILE A 175 -5.38 -0.81 14.24
N SER A 176 -6.01 -1.65 15.07
CA SER A 176 -7.37 -1.43 15.55
C SER A 176 -7.44 -0.15 16.39
N LEU A 177 -8.63 0.46 16.48
CA LEU A 177 -8.82 1.62 17.36
C LEU A 177 -8.45 1.29 18.81
N TYR A 178 -8.79 0.09 19.27
CA TYR A 178 -8.43 -0.40 20.61
C TYR A 178 -6.91 -0.44 20.83
N SER A 179 -6.16 -0.97 19.86
CA SER A 179 -4.69 -0.96 19.88
C SER A 179 -4.12 0.46 19.93
N TRP A 180 -4.72 1.40 19.21
CA TRP A 180 -4.33 2.81 19.28
C TRP A 180 -4.59 3.43 20.65
N VAL A 181 -5.72 3.12 21.28
CA VAL A 181 -6.03 3.58 22.65
C VAL A 181 -4.96 3.09 23.61
N ILE A 182 -4.59 1.80 23.56
CA ILE A 182 -3.52 1.25 24.41
C ILE A 182 -2.18 1.98 24.17
N LEU A 183 -1.80 2.19 22.91
CA LEU A 183 -0.57 2.91 22.56
C LEU A 183 -0.55 4.33 23.11
N TRP A 184 -1.67 5.06 22.98
CA TRP A 184 -1.80 6.41 23.54
C TRP A 184 -1.77 6.41 25.06
N SER A 185 -2.40 5.45 25.73
CA SER A 185 -2.36 5.32 27.19
C SER A 185 -0.94 5.08 27.71
N ILE A 186 -0.20 4.12 27.12
CA ILE A 186 1.19 3.85 27.51
C ILE A 186 2.07 5.07 27.27
N SER A 187 1.89 5.75 26.13
CA SER A 187 2.64 6.96 25.78
C SER A 187 2.34 8.10 26.74
N ALA A 188 1.08 8.30 27.13
CA ALA A 188 0.69 9.32 28.09
C ALA A 188 1.29 9.08 29.48
N ILE A 189 1.29 7.82 29.96
CA ILE A 189 1.94 7.44 31.22
C ILE A 189 3.44 7.71 31.15
N LEU A 190 4.09 7.34 30.04
CA LEU A 190 5.52 7.59 29.83
C LEU A 190 5.84 9.09 29.83
N ILE A 191 5.07 9.89 29.08
CA ILE A 191 5.23 11.34 29.02
C ILE A 191 5.05 11.94 30.43
N LEU A 192 4.04 11.51 31.17
CA LEU A 192 3.82 11.94 32.56
C LEU A 192 5.04 11.62 33.43
N PHE A 193 5.60 10.41 33.33
CA PHE A 193 6.77 10.02 34.13
C PHE A 193 8.02 10.82 33.74
N LEU A 194 8.19 11.13 32.45
CA LEU A 194 9.27 12.00 31.97
C LEU A 194 9.13 13.43 32.49
N MET A 195 7.90 13.95 32.57
CA MET A 195 7.62 15.29 33.10
C MET A 195 7.80 15.39 34.61
N LEU A 196 7.56 14.30 35.34
CA LEU A 196 7.71 14.22 36.80
C LEU A 196 9.12 13.85 37.25
N LEU A 197 10.06 13.61 36.31
CA LEU A 197 11.44 13.27 36.62
C LEU A 197 12.12 14.45 37.34
N ARG A 198 12.54 14.24 38.59
CA ARG A 198 13.30 15.22 39.38
C ARG A 198 14.74 14.75 39.53
N THR A 199 15.70 15.63 39.24
CA THR A 199 17.11 15.43 39.62
C THR A 199 17.71 16.73 40.16
N GLN A 200 18.94 16.66 40.68
CA GLN A 200 19.65 17.84 41.20
C GLN A 200 19.95 18.88 40.11
N ASP A 201 20.11 18.46 38.85
CA ASP A 201 20.25 19.35 37.70
C ASP A 201 18.92 19.47 36.96
N ILE A 202 18.12 20.44 37.40
CA ILE A 202 16.77 20.69 36.89
C ILE A 202 16.80 21.07 35.40
N PHE A 203 17.80 21.83 34.95
CA PHE A 203 17.85 22.31 33.57
C PHE A 203 18.17 21.19 32.58
N SER A 204 19.22 20.41 32.86
CA SER A 204 19.59 19.26 32.03
C SER A 204 18.48 18.22 31.98
N THR A 205 17.84 17.94 33.12
CA THR A 205 16.72 16.98 33.20
C THR A 205 15.54 17.39 32.33
N ARG A 206 15.20 18.68 32.28
CA ARG A 206 14.11 19.19 31.44
C ARG A 206 14.39 19.02 29.95
N ILE A 207 15.62 19.30 29.52
CA ILE A 207 16.00 19.12 28.13
C ILE A 207 15.91 17.64 27.75
N VAL A 208 16.46 16.74 28.57
CA VAL A 208 16.39 15.30 28.34
C VAL A 208 14.95 14.79 28.31
N ALA A 209 14.11 15.24 29.24
CA ALA A 209 12.68 14.91 29.26
C ALA A 209 11.98 15.41 27.98
N GLY A 210 12.21 16.65 27.57
CA GLY A 210 11.65 17.22 26.34
C GLY A 210 12.04 16.43 25.10
N LEU A 211 13.34 16.12 24.95
CA LEU A 211 13.84 15.29 23.84
C LEU A 211 13.22 13.89 23.84
N SER A 212 13.06 13.28 25.02
CA SER A 212 12.45 11.96 25.16
C SER A 212 10.98 11.95 24.76
N ILE A 213 10.22 12.99 25.16
CA ILE A 213 8.81 13.14 24.76
C ILE A 213 8.70 13.31 23.24
N VAL A 214 9.56 14.12 22.63
CA VAL A 214 9.59 14.28 21.17
C VAL A 214 9.84 12.93 20.49
N ALA A 215 10.79 12.13 20.98
CA ALA A 215 11.09 10.81 20.43
C ALA A 215 9.88 9.86 20.50
N VAL A 216 9.14 9.86 21.62
CA VAL A 216 7.90 9.10 21.76
C VAL A 216 6.87 9.53 20.71
N LEU A 217 6.63 10.83 20.59
CA LEU A 217 5.66 11.37 19.63
C LEU A 217 6.05 11.10 18.18
N PHE A 218 7.33 11.19 17.84
CA PHE A 218 7.84 10.87 16.50
C PHE A 218 7.68 9.38 16.18
N THR A 219 7.87 8.50 17.16
CA THR A 219 7.70 7.07 16.95
C THR A 219 6.22 6.72 16.72
N LEU A 220 5.29 7.36 17.45
CA LEU A 220 3.86 7.23 17.20
C LEU A 220 3.45 7.76 15.82
N ASP A 221 3.99 8.90 15.41
CA ASP A 221 3.71 9.49 14.10
C ASP A 221 4.24 8.61 12.96
N LEU A 222 5.46 8.06 13.10
CA LEU A 222 6.03 7.08 12.18
C LEU A 222 5.13 5.85 12.07
N LEU A 223 4.70 5.28 13.20
CA LEU A 223 3.78 4.15 13.20
C LEU A 223 2.46 4.49 12.50
N TRP A 224 1.93 5.69 12.73
CA TRP A 224 0.70 6.15 12.09
C TRP A 224 0.84 6.24 10.57
N GLU A 225 1.98 6.75 10.08
CA GLU A 225 2.28 6.88 8.66
C GLU A 225 2.41 5.50 7.99
N ILE A 226 3.20 4.59 8.56
CA ILE A 226 3.35 3.21 8.06
C ILE A 226 2.00 2.48 8.11
N ASN A 227 1.19 2.70 9.15
CA ASN A 227 -0.11 2.06 9.30
C ASN A 227 -1.16 2.55 8.30
N ASN A 228 -1.11 3.79 7.80
CA ASN A 228 -2.22 4.37 7.03
C ASN A 228 -2.05 4.46 5.51
N LEU A 229 -0.92 4.00 4.94
CA LEU A 229 -0.61 4.16 3.51
C LEU A 229 -0.78 5.63 3.11
N SER A 230 0.31 6.39 3.15
CA SER A 230 0.30 7.81 2.82
C SER A 230 -0.34 8.07 1.44
N LYS A 231 -0.95 9.24 1.24
CA LYS A 231 -1.54 9.61 -0.06
C LYS A 231 -0.53 9.43 -1.23
N PRO A 232 0.76 9.80 -1.08
CA PRO A 232 1.77 9.53 -2.10
C PRO A 232 1.95 8.03 -2.40
N GLU A 233 2.06 7.18 -1.38
CA GLU A 233 2.21 5.73 -1.58
C GLU A 233 1.01 5.13 -2.31
N ARG A 234 -0.21 5.53 -1.94
CA ARG A 234 -1.41 5.05 -2.62
C ARG A 234 -1.45 5.47 -4.09
N ARG A 235 -1.01 6.69 -4.41
CA ARG A 235 -0.82 7.14 -5.81
C ARG A 235 0.26 6.33 -6.54
N ILE A 236 1.36 5.99 -5.86
CA ILE A 236 2.42 5.14 -6.45
C ILE A 236 1.84 3.77 -6.81
N PHE A 237 1.05 3.16 -5.93
CA PHE A 237 0.38 1.89 -6.24
C PHE A 237 -0.56 2.02 -7.43
N ALA A 238 -1.45 3.02 -7.45
CA ALA A 238 -2.34 3.25 -8.59
C ALA A 238 -1.58 3.43 -9.92
N ARG A 239 -0.48 4.20 -9.91
CA ARG A 239 0.39 4.39 -11.09
C ARG A 239 1.02 3.10 -11.59
N LYS A 240 1.32 2.13 -10.71
CA LYS A 240 1.86 0.83 -11.15
C LYS A 240 0.88 0.08 -12.07
N TYR A 241 -0.43 0.20 -11.84
CA TYR A 241 -1.44 -0.39 -12.71
C TYR A 241 -1.46 0.30 -14.08
N LEU A 242 -1.49 1.64 -14.10
CA LEU A 242 -1.46 2.42 -15.33
C LEU A 242 -0.20 2.15 -16.17
N PHE A 243 0.97 2.12 -15.54
CA PHE A 243 2.23 1.84 -16.24
C PHE A 243 2.27 0.44 -16.88
N ASN A 244 1.50 -0.52 -16.37
CA ASN A 244 1.38 -1.83 -17.02
C ASN A 244 0.55 -1.75 -18.30
N VAL A 245 -0.42 -0.83 -18.40
CA VAL A 245 -1.16 -0.59 -19.65
C VAL A 245 -0.21 -0.17 -20.77
N ASP A 246 0.69 0.78 -20.49
CA ASP A 246 1.66 1.26 -21.46
C ASP A 246 2.57 0.12 -21.95
N LYS A 247 3.03 -0.73 -21.02
CA LYS A 247 3.83 -1.92 -21.36
C LYS A 247 3.07 -2.94 -22.21
N LEU A 248 1.77 -3.10 -21.99
CA LEU A 248 0.96 -4.02 -22.78
C LEU A 248 0.71 -3.48 -24.20
N LYS A 249 0.50 -2.17 -24.34
CA LYS A 249 0.27 -1.50 -25.63
C LYS A 249 1.53 -1.41 -26.49
N VAL A 250 2.71 -1.16 -25.91
CA VAL A 250 3.98 -1.07 -26.64
C VAL A 250 4.44 -2.42 -27.21
N ASN A 251 3.98 -3.54 -26.65
CA ASN A 251 4.33 -4.89 -27.10
C ASN A 251 3.32 -5.49 -28.10
N LEU A 252 2.37 -4.70 -28.61
CA LEU A 252 1.54 -5.11 -29.74
C LEU A 252 2.37 -4.93 -31.04
N PRO A 253 2.52 -5.97 -31.87
CA PRO A 253 3.03 -5.75 -33.22
C PRO A 253 2.08 -4.78 -33.93
N ASP A 254 2.62 -3.72 -34.53
CA ASP A 254 1.87 -2.77 -35.35
C ASP A 254 1.16 -3.51 -36.51
N GLU A 255 -0.06 -4.01 -36.28
CA GLU A 255 -0.91 -4.59 -37.33
C GLU A 255 -1.31 -3.54 -38.39
N GLY A 256 -0.91 -2.27 -38.22
CA GLY A 256 -1.24 -1.16 -39.12
C GLY A 256 -0.17 -0.71 -40.12
N LEU A 257 1.08 -1.21 -40.07
CA LEU A 257 2.16 -0.70 -40.94
C LEU A 257 2.64 -1.64 -42.05
N VAL A 258 2.19 -2.90 -42.05
CA VAL A 258 2.62 -3.88 -43.08
C VAL A 258 1.87 -3.71 -44.41
N ASN A 259 0.69 -3.08 -44.44
CA ASN A 259 -0.15 -3.04 -45.65
C ASN A 259 -0.07 -1.75 -46.50
N LYS A 260 0.86 -0.82 -46.22
CA LYS A 260 1.05 0.41 -47.03
C LYS A 260 2.29 0.42 -47.93
N LYS A 261 3.17 -0.59 -47.85
CA LYS A 261 4.39 -0.64 -48.69
C LYS A 261 4.28 -1.49 -49.96
N ASN A 262 3.23 -2.30 -50.13
CA ASN A 262 3.08 -3.19 -51.29
C ASN A 262 2.17 -2.68 -52.41
N THR A 263 1.62 -1.47 -52.30
CA THR A 263 0.71 -0.90 -53.33
C THR A 263 1.35 0.21 -54.17
N LYS A 264 2.68 0.39 -54.12
CA LYS A 264 3.38 1.47 -54.86
C LYS A 264 4.56 1.01 -55.73
N ILE A 265 4.57 -0.26 -56.16
CA ILE A 265 5.48 -0.72 -57.22
C ILE A 265 4.67 -1.56 -58.21
N ARG A 266 3.87 -0.89 -59.03
CA ARG A 266 3.38 -1.33 -60.34
C ARG A 266 2.71 -0.14 -61.00
N ASN A 267 3.55 0.65 -61.67
CA ASN A 267 3.28 1.41 -62.89
C ASN A 267 4.64 1.74 -63.50
#